data_AF-A0AAT9GBQ3-F1
#
_entry.id   AF-A0AAT9GBQ3-F1
#
_cell.length_a   1.000
_cell.length_b   1.000
_cell.length_c   1.000
_cell.angle_alpha   90.00
_cell.angle_beta   90.00
_cell.angle_gamma   90.00
#
_symmetry.space_group_name_H-M   'P 1'
#
loop_
_entity.id
_entity.type
_entity.pdbx_description
1 polymer ?
#
loop_
_entity_poly.entity_id
_entity_poly.type
_entity_poly.pdbx_seq_one_letter_code
_entity_poly.pdbx_strand_id
1 'polypeptide(L)'
;MVENAKENLSGVKNVLVDAGYTGENFVTQIKTIIGATVEVIKRNELRSFVVLPKRWVVERSFAWLEKCRRLWKNCERKLNTSLQMVVLAFTALLLKKL
;
A
#
# COMPACT_ATOMS: atom_id res chain seq x y z
N MET A 1 -2.26 12.60 -4.70
CA MET A 1 -1.78 11.21 -4.87
C MET A 1 -2.85 10.31 -5.47
N VAL A 2 -4.04 10.22 -4.86
CA VAL A 2 -5.14 9.37 -5.39
C VAL A 2 -5.75 9.94 -6.67
N GLU A 3 -5.86 11.28 -6.79
CA GLU A 3 -6.41 11.94 -7.98
C GLU A 3 -5.67 11.58 -9.28
N ASN A 4 -4.34 11.62 -9.26
CA ASN A 4 -3.50 11.30 -10.43
C ASN A 4 -3.58 9.82 -10.85
N ALA A 5 -4.11 8.94 -9.99
CA ALA A 5 -4.24 7.52 -10.24
C ALA A 5 -5.71 7.06 -10.34
N LYS A 6 -6.66 7.99 -10.47
CA LYS A 6 -8.10 7.71 -10.44
C LYS A 6 -8.51 6.63 -11.45
N GLU A 7 -8.02 6.70 -12.68
CA GLU A 7 -8.35 5.73 -13.73
C GLU A 7 -7.95 4.30 -13.32
N ASN A 8 -6.74 4.16 -12.76
CA ASN A 8 -6.20 2.89 -12.30
C ASN A 8 -6.87 2.35 -11.02
N LEU A 9 -7.56 3.20 -10.26
CA LEU A 9 -8.19 2.86 -8.99
C LEU A 9 -9.72 2.71 -9.08
N SER A 10 -10.28 2.81 -10.28
CA SER A 10 -11.73 2.73 -10.53
C SER A 10 -12.40 1.44 -10.03
N GLY A 11 -11.68 0.33 -9.98
CA GLY A 11 -12.17 -0.95 -9.46
C GLY A 11 -12.07 -1.13 -7.94
N VAL A 12 -11.46 -0.18 -7.22
CA VAL A 12 -11.21 -0.31 -5.78
C VAL A 12 -12.48 0.00 -4.99
N LYS A 13 -12.95 -0.96 -4.18
CA LYS A 13 -14.17 -0.82 -3.37
C LYS A 13 -13.91 -0.41 -1.92
N ASN A 14 -12.77 -0.83 -1.36
CA ASN A 14 -12.41 -0.58 0.04
C ASN A 14 -10.91 -0.27 0.14
N VAL A 15 -10.58 0.75 0.93
CA VAL A 15 -9.21 1.23 1.18
C VAL A 15 -8.91 1.04 2.67
N LEU A 16 -7.96 0.16 2.96
CA LEU A 16 -7.50 -0.10 4.33
C LEU A 16 -6.41 0.93 4.68
N VAL A 17 -6.59 1.64 5.79
CA VAL A 17 -5.63 2.66 6.25
C VAL A 17 -5.25 2.47 7.71
N ASP A 18 -4.08 2.99 8.07
CA ASP A 18 -3.60 2.99 9.45
C ASP A 18 -4.28 4.07 10.30
N ALA A 19 -4.13 3.98 11.62
CA ALA A 19 -4.76 4.90 12.58
C ALA A 19 -4.38 6.39 12.41
N GLY A 20 -3.32 6.70 11.66
CA GLY A 20 -2.97 8.08 11.31
C GLY A 20 -3.97 8.76 10.37
N TYR A 21 -4.80 8.01 9.66
CA TYR A 21 -5.72 8.50 8.62
C TYR A 21 -7.19 8.60 9.09
N THR A 22 -7.42 8.78 10.39
CA THR A 22 -8.76 8.75 11.01
C THR A 22 -9.63 10.00 10.74
N GLY A 23 -9.23 10.90 9.82
CA GLY A 23 -9.95 12.15 9.57
C GLY A 23 -11.13 12.02 8.60
N GLU A 24 -12.26 12.65 8.90
CA GLU A 24 -13.46 12.68 8.04
C GLU A 24 -13.19 13.25 6.65
N ASN A 25 -12.31 14.26 6.57
CA ASN A 25 -11.89 14.85 5.30
C ASN A 25 -11.29 13.82 4.35
N PHE A 26 -10.49 12.89 4.87
CA PHE A 26 -9.82 11.87 4.07
C PHE A 26 -10.82 10.84 3.52
N VAL A 27 -11.74 10.38 4.37
CA VAL A 27 -12.82 9.47 3.97
C VAL A 27 -13.70 10.10 2.89
N THR A 28 -14.05 11.37 3.07
CA THR A 28 -14.89 12.13 2.11
C THR A 28 -14.17 12.30 0.78
N GLN A 29 -12.89 12.67 0.79
CA GLN A 29 -12.09 12.80 -0.45
C GLN A 29 -11.99 11.47 -1.20
N ILE A 30 -11.71 10.36 -0.52
CA ILE A 30 -11.64 9.04 -1.17
C ILE A 30 -12.99 8.67 -1.80
N LYS A 31 -14.08 8.90 -1.09
CA LYS A 31 -15.43 8.64 -1.61
C LYS A 31 -15.73 9.49 -2.84
N THR A 32 -15.32 10.75 -2.86
CA THR A 32 -15.52 11.65 -4.01
C THR A 32 -14.66 11.28 -5.21
N ILE A 33 -13.40 10.88 -5.00
CA ILE A 33 -12.46 10.64 -6.10
C ILE A 33 -12.69 9.26 -6.74
N ILE A 34 -12.81 8.21 -5.93
CA ILE A 34 -12.86 6.81 -6.39
C ILE A 34 -14.14 6.06 -6.00
N GLY A 35 -15.02 6.64 -5.19
CA GLY A 35 -16.25 5.97 -4.74
C GLY A 35 -16.03 4.84 -3.73
N ALA A 36 -14.81 4.70 -3.21
CA ALA A 36 -14.44 3.63 -2.29
C ALA A 36 -14.77 3.97 -0.83
N THR A 37 -14.97 2.92 -0.02
CA THR A 37 -15.04 3.01 1.43
C THR A 37 -13.64 3.00 2.05
N VAL A 38 -13.49 3.61 3.23
CA VAL A 38 -12.22 3.63 3.98
C VAL A 38 -12.41 2.90 5.29
N GLU A 39 -11.56 1.92 5.55
CA GLU A 39 -11.56 1.13 6.77
C GLU A 39 -10.28 1.43 7.56
N VAL A 40 -10.42 2.06 8.73
CA VAL A 40 -9.29 2.44 9.59
C VAL A 40 -8.96 1.27 10.51
N ILE A 41 -7.77 0.70 10.33
CA ILE A 41 -7.25 -0.35 11.21
C ILE A 41 -6.52 0.33 12.37
N LYS A 42 -7.20 0.43 13.52
CA LYS A 42 -6.63 0.97 14.76
C LYS A 42 -6.30 -0.14 15.75
N ARG A 43 -5.15 -0.02 16.41
CA ARG A 43 -4.77 -0.88 17.53
C ARG A 43 -5.47 -0.38 18.79
N ASN A 44 -6.36 -1.19 19.37
CA ASN A 44 -7.19 -0.79 20.50
C ASN A 44 -6.58 -1.12 21.86
N GLU A 45 -5.75 -2.16 21.94
CA GLU A 45 -5.10 -2.59 23.18
C GLU A 45 -3.58 -2.41 23.08
N LEU A 46 -3.02 -1.56 23.96
CA LEU A 46 -1.59 -1.27 24.03
C LEU A 46 -0.81 -2.32 24.85
N ARG A 47 -1.49 -3.06 25.73
CA ARG A 47 -0.88 -4.02 26.67
C ARG A 47 -0.83 -5.46 26.17
N SER A 48 -1.57 -5.78 25.12
CA SER A 48 -1.66 -7.13 24.54
C SER A 48 -1.26 -7.10 23.07
N PHE A 49 -0.69 -8.21 22.58
CA PHE A 49 -0.45 -8.37 21.15
C PHE A 49 -1.71 -8.94 20.50
N VAL A 50 -2.49 -8.08 19.85
CA VAL A 50 -3.64 -8.48 19.04
C VAL A 50 -3.26 -8.42 17.56
N VAL A 51 -3.53 -9.50 16.83
CA VAL A 51 -3.32 -9.56 15.38
C VAL A 51 -4.30 -8.60 14.70
N LEU A 52 -3.76 -7.62 13.98
CA LEU A 52 -4.56 -6.68 13.19
C LEU A 52 -4.99 -7.35 11.87
N PRO A 53 -6.30 -7.34 11.54
CA PRO A 53 -6.78 -7.98 10.32
C PRO A 53 -6.16 -7.33 9.08
N LYS A 54 -5.72 -8.16 8.13
CA LYS A 54 -5.17 -7.78 6.80
C LYS A 54 -3.89 -6.92 6.78
N ARG A 55 -3.37 -6.45 7.92
CA ARG A 55 -2.10 -5.68 7.98
C ARG A 55 -0.90 -6.45 7.42
N TRP A 56 -0.85 -7.75 7.67
CA TRP A 56 0.19 -8.66 7.17
C TRP A 56 0.32 -8.67 5.64
N VAL A 57 -0.74 -8.31 4.90
CA VAL A 57 -0.71 -8.28 3.43
C VAL A 57 0.28 -7.22 2.94
N VAL A 58 0.26 -6.03 3.55
CA VAL A 58 1.16 -4.91 3.20
C VAL A 58 2.59 -5.23 3.63
N GLU A 59 2.77 -5.69 4.88
CA GLU A 59 4.08 -6.06 5.41
C GLU A 59 4.74 -7.17 4.59
N ARG A 60 3.96 -8.18 4.18
CA ARG A 60 4.42 -9.26 3.29
C ARG A 60 4.90 -8.73 1.95
N SER A 61 4.18 -7.80 1.33
CA SER A 61 4.62 -7.17 0.08
C SER A 61 5.95 -6.44 0.24
N PHE A 62 6.16 -5.72 1.35
CA PHE A 62 7.45 -5.10 1.64
C PHE A 62 8.57 -6.10 1.92
N ALA A 63 8.27 -7.19 2.64
CA ALA A 63 9.23 -8.26 2.90
C ALA A 63 9.70 -8.94 1.60
N TRP A 64 8.81 -9.06 0.61
CA TRP A 64 9.19 -9.56 -0.72
C TRP A 64 10.16 -8.63 -1.44
N LEU A 65 9.94 -7.31 -1.35
CA LEU A 65 10.84 -6.32 -1.92
C LEU A 65 12.22 -6.33 -1.26
N GLU A 66 12.31 -6.60 0.05
CA GLU A 66 13.59 -6.72 0.76
C GLU A 66 14.43 -7.90 0.30
N LYS A 67 13.78 -8.97 -0.16
CA LYS A 67 14.50 -10.12 -0.74
C LYS A 67 15.11 -9.82 -2.11
N CYS A 68 14.68 -8.75 -2.78
CA CYS A 68 15.24 -8.34 -4.05
C CYS A 68 16.53 -7.53 -3.82
N ARG A 69 17.69 -8.21 -3.76
CA ARG A 69 19.01 -7.58 -3.50
C ARG A 69 19.36 -6.39 -4.41
N ARG A 70 18.83 -6.37 -5.65
CA ARG A 70 19.04 -5.27 -6.60
C ARG A 70 18.24 -4.02 -6.26
N LEU A 71 17.10 -4.17 -5.58
CA LEU A 71 16.21 -3.06 -5.25
C LEU A 71 16.73 -2.34 -4.01
N TRP A 72 17.28 -1.14 -4.20
CA TRP A 72 17.56 -0.24 -3.09
C TRP A 72 16.47 0.82 -3.00
N LYS A 73 15.53 0.62 -2.07
CA LYS A 73 14.24 1.34 -2.00
C LYS A 73 14.32 2.88 -2.06
N ASN A 74 15.43 3.50 -1.62
CA ASN A 74 15.54 4.96 -1.51
C ASN A 74 16.90 5.54 -1.91
N CYS A 75 17.79 4.75 -2.52
CA CYS A 75 19.13 5.24 -2.87
C CYS A 75 19.40 5.34 -4.37
N GLU A 76 18.37 5.15 -5.19
CA GLU A 76 18.46 5.46 -6.61
C GLU A 76 18.56 6.97 -6.82
N ARG A 77 19.40 7.40 -7.76
CA ARG A 77 19.60 8.83 -8.06
C ARG A 77 18.35 9.49 -8.67
N LYS A 78 17.54 8.73 -9.42
CA LYS A 78 16.35 9.23 -10.13
C LYS A 78 15.10 8.49 -9.63
N LEU A 79 14.03 9.25 -9.36
CA LEU A 79 12.74 8.69 -8.93
C LEU A 79 12.10 7.76 -9.97
N ASN A 80 12.32 8.03 -11.26
CA ASN A 80 11.85 7.13 -12.31
C ASN A 80 12.53 5.76 -12.21
N THR A 81 13.85 5.75 -11.98
CA THR A 81 14.62 4.52 -11.83
C THR A 81 14.15 3.72 -10.61
N SER A 82 13.92 4.36 -9.46
CA SER A 82 13.38 3.65 -8.29
C SER A 82 12.00 3.07 -8.56
N LEU A 83 11.10 3.82 -9.21
CA LEU A 83 9.78 3.32 -9.62
C LEU A 83 9.90 2.07 -10.50
N GLN A 84 10.73 2.12 -11.54
CA GLN A 84 10.93 1.01 -12.48
C GLN A 84 11.54 -0.22 -11.80
N MET A 85 12.46 -0.02 -10.85
CA MET A 85 13.04 -1.11 -10.07
C MET A 85 12.01 -1.81 -9.18
N VAL A 86 11.08 -1.07 -8.56
CA VAL A 86 9.98 -1.66 -7.77
C VAL A 86 9.04 -2.47 -8.66
N VAL A 87 8.64 -1.92 -9.82
CA VAL A 87 7.79 -2.64 -10.79
C VAL A 87 8.47 -3.95 -11.22
N LEU A 88 9.73 -3.89 -11.62
CA LEU A 88 10.50 -5.07 -12.05
C LEU A 88 10.59 -6.13 -10.95
N ALA A 89 10.79 -5.72 -9.70
CA ALA A 89 10.84 -6.63 -8.56
C ALA A 89 9.52 -7.42 -8.39
N PHE A 90 8.37 -6.74 -8.50
CA PHE A 90 7.07 -7.40 -8.43
C PHE A 90 6.79 -8.28 -9.65
N THR A 91 7.13 -7.84 -10.87
CA THR A 91 7.00 -8.67 -12.07
C THR A 91 7.82 -9.96 -11.94
N ALA A 92 9.08 -9.87 -11.52
CA ALA A 92 9.93 -11.03 -11.30
C ALA A 92 9.38 -11.97 -10.20
N LEU A 93 8.78 -11.41 -9.15
CA LEU A 93 8.12 -12.20 -8.11
C LEU A 93 6.91 -12.95 -8.64
N LEU A 94 6.04 -12.28 -9.41
CA LEU A 94 4.85 -12.89 -10.00
C LEU A 94 5.23 -14.00 -10.99
N LEU A 95 6.25 -13.76 -11.83
CA LEU A 95 6.77 -14.76 -12.76
C LEU A 95 7.30 -16.02 -12.06
N LYS A 96 7.85 -15.91 -10.85
CA LYS A 96 8.30 -17.07 -10.05
C LYS A 96 7.15 -17.86 -9.41
N LYS A 97 5.93 -17.34 -9.46
CA LYS A 97 4.74 -17.94 -8.83
C LYS A 97 3.71 -18.44 -9.83
N LEU A 98 3.95 -18.23 -11.12
CA LEU A 98 3.30 -18.96 -12.20
C LEU A 98 3.89 -20.38 -12.25
#